data_AF-A0A2R7P1I7-F1
#
_entry.id   AF-A0A2R7P1I7-F1
#
_cell.length_a   1.000
_cell.length_b   1.000
_cell.length_c   1.000
_cell.angle_alpha   90.00
_cell.angle_beta   90.00
_cell.angle_gamma   90.00
#
_symmetry.space_group_name_H-M   'P 1'
#
loop_
_entity.id
_entity.type
_entity.pdbx_description
1 polymer ?
#
loop_
_entity_poly.entity_id
_entity_poly.type
_entity_poly.pdbx_seq_one_letter_code
_entity_poly.pdbx_strand_id
1 'polypeptide(L)'
;MDIHTTLIRCAGGTVDLPARPMNHRSDGGHVLVHPPRPVWERSELTPEELAHWSCLVAATGRAMLDTLPQLAGGCLNYWEAGNNAPNPLAHPQGPKTPALHRKMHLHVFGRSPRATHPDWLWGEPPRFPNFAQSEAWTQQFTRLEDDEGAALGARIQVLLDTRYALSRVG
;
A
#
# COMPACT_ATOMS: atom_id res chain seq x y z
N MET A 1 17.42 -9.06 -3.93
CA MET A 1 16.54 -9.53 -2.83
C MET A 1 15.17 -8.95 -3.13
N ASP A 2 14.18 -9.81 -3.37
CA ASP A 2 12.86 -9.35 -3.79
C ASP A 2 12.18 -8.63 -2.61
N ILE A 3 11.99 -7.33 -2.73
CA ILE A 3 11.53 -6.48 -1.63
C ILE A 3 10.02 -6.59 -1.41
N HIS A 4 9.30 -7.19 -2.36
CA HIS A 4 7.86 -7.31 -2.38
C HIS A 4 7.41 -8.62 -3.06
N THR A 5 6.16 -9.04 -2.84
CA THR A 5 5.50 -10.11 -3.60
C THR A 5 4.28 -9.56 -4.32
N THR A 6 4.27 -9.57 -5.65
CA THR A 6 3.15 -9.04 -6.44
C THR A 6 1.93 -9.97 -6.39
N LEU A 7 0.80 -9.40 -5.98
CA LEU A 7 -0.50 -10.09 -5.94
C LEU A 7 -1.23 -10.00 -7.29
N ILE A 8 -1.14 -8.84 -7.95
CA ILE A 8 -1.78 -8.59 -9.24
C ILE A 8 -1.05 -7.50 -10.03
N ARG A 9 -1.10 -7.62 -11.35
CA ARG A 9 -0.63 -6.63 -12.32
C ARG A 9 -1.73 -6.36 -13.35
N CYS A 10 -2.02 -5.09 -13.62
CA CYS A 10 -3.01 -4.65 -14.61
C CYS A 10 -2.64 -3.27 -15.20
N ALA A 11 -3.54 -2.68 -16.00
CA ALA A 11 -3.31 -1.36 -16.60
C ALA A 11 -3.20 -0.22 -15.57
N GLY A 12 -3.69 -0.43 -14.34
CA GLY A 12 -3.52 0.50 -13.22
C GLY A 12 -2.20 0.36 -12.46
N GLY A 13 -1.36 -0.63 -12.78
CA GLY A 13 -0.09 -0.91 -12.10
C GLY A 13 -0.07 -2.23 -11.34
N THR A 14 0.53 -2.24 -10.14
CA THR A 14 0.66 -3.45 -9.32
C THR A 14 0.17 -3.27 -7.90
N VAL A 15 -0.29 -4.37 -7.31
CA VAL A 15 -0.54 -4.47 -5.87
C VAL A 15 0.40 -5.50 -5.29
N ASP A 16 1.14 -5.10 -4.27
CA ASP A 16 2.29 -5.82 -3.76
C ASP A 16 2.20 -6.01 -2.23
N LEU A 17 2.61 -7.18 -1.74
CA LEU A 17 2.87 -7.44 -0.32
C LEU A 17 4.28 -6.94 0.04
N PRO A 18 4.41 -6.02 1.01
CA PRO A 18 5.73 -5.55 1.42
C PRO A 18 6.49 -6.58 2.25
N ALA A 19 7.78 -6.80 1.96
CA ALA A 19 8.65 -7.62 2.81
C ALA A 19 8.89 -6.97 4.18
N ARG A 20 8.77 -5.65 4.28
CA ARG A 20 8.79 -4.88 5.53
C ARG A 20 7.43 -4.20 5.73
N PRO A 21 6.42 -4.92 6.27
CA PRO A 21 5.12 -4.35 6.53
C PRO A 21 5.21 -3.26 7.60
N MET A 22 4.30 -2.28 7.54
CA MET A 22 4.19 -1.20 8.52
C MET A 22 2.93 -1.34 9.39
N ASN A 23 2.14 -2.40 9.17
CA ASN A 23 0.97 -2.76 9.96
C ASN A 23 0.92 -4.29 10.07
N HIS A 24 0.59 -4.81 11.24
CA HIS A 24 0.51 -6.25 11.47
C HIS A 24 -0.69 -6.84 10.73
N ARG A 25 -0.57 -8.08 10.25
CA ARG A 25 -1.71 -8.81 9.67
C ARG A 25 -2.95 -8.84 10.55
N SER A 26 -2.79 -9.09 11.85
CA SER A 26 -3.90 -9.15 12.83
C SER A 26 -4.60 -7.81 13.03
N ASP A 27 -3.90 -6.71 12.76
CA ASP A 27 -4.39 -5.35 12.96
C ASP A 27 -5.01 -4.77 11.67
N GLY A 28 -5.05 -5.58 10.61
CA GLY A 28 -5.69 -5.26 9.33
C GLY A 28 -4.80 -5.44 8.11
N GLY A 29 -3.49 -5.58 8.31
CA GLY A 29 -2.51 -5.79 7.25
C GLY A 29 -2.15 -4.53 6.46
N HIS A 30 -1.23 -4.72 5.51
CA HIS A 30 -0.62 -3.65 4.72
C HIS A 30 -0.29 -4.16 3.32
N VAL A 31 -0.72 -3.42 2.31
CA VAL A 31 -0.33 -3.63 0.90
C VAL A 31 0.14 -2.32 0.28
N LEU A 32 0.93 -2.43 -0.78
CA LEU A 32 1.38 -1.29 -1.59
C LEU A 32 0.68 -1.33 -2.94
N VAL A 33 0.20 -0.18 -3.42
CA VAL A 33 -0.34 -0.03 -4.77
C VAL A 33 0.60 0.88 -5.55
N HIS A 34 1.29 0.32 -6.53
CA HIS A 34 2.21 1.03 -7.40
C HIS A 34 1.50 1.45 -8.70
N PRO A 35 1.81 2.63 -9.25
CA PRO A 35 1.33 3.06 -10.56
C PRO A 35 1.89 2.18 -11.71
N PRO A 36 1.38 2.33 -12.94
CA PRO A 36 1.80 1.54 -14.11
C PRO A 36 3.30 1.62 -14.43
N ARG A 37 3.94 2.75 -14.07
CA ARG A 37 5.38 2.96 -14.22
C ARG A 37 5.93 3.77 -13.03
N PRO A 38 7.23 3.64 -12.71
CA PRO A 38 7.85 4.44 -11.67
C PRO A 38 7.75 5.94 -11.98
N VAL A 39 7.15 6.69 -11.08
CA VAL A 39 7.18 8.16 -11.05
C VAL A 39 7.54 8.63 -9.65
N TRP A 40 8.01 9.86 -9.52
CA TRP A 40 8.36 10.42 -8.22
C TRP A 40 7.16 11.09 -7.52
N GLU A 41 6.15 11.52 -8.29
CA GLU A 41 4.94 12.21 -7.83
C GLU A 41 3.77 11.90 -8.77
N ARG A 42 2.53 12.01 -8.29
CA ARG A 42 1.32 11.62 -9.02
C ARG A 42 1.02 12.46 -10.26
N SER A 43 1.40 13.73 -10.26
CA SER A 43 1.20 14.63 -11.41
C SER A 43 2.03 14.28 -12.64
N GLU A 44 3.03 13.40 -12.48
CA GLU A 44 3.81 12.87 -13.59
C GLU A 44 3.07 11.80 -14.40
N LEU A 45 1.94 11.29 -13.90
CA LEU A 45 1.09 10.34 -14.62
C LEU A 45 0.24 11.06 -15.67
N THR A 46 -0.01 10.39 -16.80
CA THR A 46 -1.04 10.86 -17.73
C THR A 46 -2.43 10.77 -17.09
N PRO A 47 -3.44 11.51 -17.59
CA PRO A 47 -4.80 11.41 -17.07
C PRO A 47 -5.35 9.97 -17.06
N GLU A 48 -5.04 9.19 -18.10
CA GLU A 48 -5.45 7.78 -18.20
C GLU A 48 -4.72 6.90 -17.18
N GLU A 49 -3.40 7.04 -17.04
CA GLU A 49 -2.62 6.31 -16.02
C GLU A 49 -3.14 6.60 -14.61
N LEU A 50 -3.44 7.87 -14.31
CA LEU A 50 -3.98 8.30 -13.02
C LEU A 50 -5.37 7.74 -12.76
N ALA A 51 -6.25 7.72 -13.78
CA ALA A 51 -7.58 7.14 -13.67
C ALA A 51 -7.51 5.63 -13.40
N HIS A 52 -6.71 4.90 -14.18
CA HIS A 52 -6.53 3.46 -14.00
C HIS A 52 -5.92 3.10 -12.65
N TRP A 53 -4.90 3.83 -12.21
CA TRP A 53 -4.31 3.63 -10.89
C TRP A 53 -5.31 3.93 -9.76
N SER A 54 -6.15 4.95 -9.91
CA SER A 54 -7.21 5.26 -8.94
C SER A 54 -8.26 4.14 -8.84
N CYS A 55 -8.63 3.51 -9.96
CA CYS A 55 -9.47 2.32 -9.97
C CYS A 55 -8.80 1.14 -9.26
N LEU A 56 -7.50 0.92 -9.48
CA LEU A 56 -6.74 -0.14 -8.79
C LEU A 56 -6.69 0.09 -7.28
N VAL A 57 -6.45 1.32 -6.84
CA VAL A 57 -6.47 1.71 -5.42
C VAL A 57 -7.84 1.41 -4.80
N ALA A 58 -8.93 1.81 -5.47
CA ALA A 58 -10.29 1.59 -4.97
C ALA A 58 -10.66 0.10 -4.92
N ALA A 59 -10.29 -0.67 -5.95
CA ALA A 59 -10.47 -2.12 -5.99
C ALA A 59 -9.67 -2.81 -4.87
N THR A 60 -8.43 -2.39 -4.63
CA THR A 60 -7.57 -2.91 -3.56
C THR A 60 -8.20 -2.74 -2.19
N GLY A 61 -8.62 -1.51 -1.86
CA GLY A 61 -9.25 -1.26 -0.57
C GLY A 61 -10.54 -2.05 -0.39
N ARG A 62 -11.40 -2.08 -1.42
CA ARG A 62 -12.64 -2.85 -1.33
C ARG A 62 -12.37 -4.35 -1.16
N ALA A 63 -11.38 -4.88 -1.86
CA ALA A 63 -10.99 -6.28 -1.74
C ALA A 63 -10.45 -6.63 -0.34
N MET A 64 -9.66 -5.76 0.28
CA MET A 64 -9.21 -5.96 1.67
C MET A 64 -10.41 -6.09 2.63
N LEU A 65 -11.40 -5.20 2.52
CA LEU A 65 -12.61 -5.27 3.36
C LEU A 65 -13.45 -6.53 3.10
N ASP A 66 -13.52 -6.99 1.84
CA ASP A 66 -14.30 -8.17 1.47
C ASP A 66 -13.63 -9.49 1.86
N THR A 67 -12.30 -9.54 1.99
CA THR A 67 -11.53 -10.80 2.10
C THR A 67 -10.84 -11.00 3.44
N LEU A 68 -10.46 -9.94 4.15
CA LEU A 68 -9.66 -10.05 5.36
C LEU A 68 -10.58 -10.11 6.59
N PRO A 69 -10.67 -11.26 7.30
CA PRO A 69 -11.58 -11.39 8.45
C PRO A 69 -11.19 -10.50 9.63
N GLN A 70 -9.91 -10.13 9.75
CA GLN A 70 -9.42 -9.11 10.68
C GLN A 70 -10.09 -7.74 10.49
N LEU A 71 -10.63 -7.45 9.31
CA LEU A 71 -11.30 -6.19 8.99
C LEU A 71 -12.83 -6.24 9.13
N ALA A 72 -13.39 -7.30 9.75
CA ALA A 72 -14.80 -7.33 10.09
C ALA A 72 -15.17 -6.14 11.00
N GLY A 73 -15.99 -5.23 10.49
CA GLY A 73 -16.34 -3.96 11.18
C GLY A 73 -15.22 -2.91 11.19
N GLY A 74 -14.13 -3.16 10.46
CA GLY A 74 -12.98 -2.28 10.34
C GLY A 74 -13.09 -1.27 9.20
N CYS A 75 -11.99 -0.57 8.95
CA CYS A 75 -11.88 0.41 7.87
C CYS A 75 -10.47 0.39 7.25
N LEU A 76 -10.13 1.41 6.44
CA LEU A 76 -8.86 1.51 5.74
C LEU A 76 -8.23 2.88 5.94
N ASN A 77 -6.90 2.94 5.94
CA ASN A 77 -6.13 4.16 5.71
C ASN A 77 -5.38 4.08 4.38
N TYR A 78 -5.44 5.16 3.62
CA TYR A 78 -4.65 5.37 2.41
C TYR A 78 -3.59 6.40 2.72
N TRP A 79 -2.33 6.09 2.45
CA TRP A 79 -1.23 6.99 2.77
C TRP A 79 -0.18 7.01 1.66
N GLU A 80 0.15 8.21 1.20
CA GLU A 80 1.28 8.46 0.34
C GLU A 80 2.26 9.34 1.12
N ALA A 81 3.52 8.91 1.21
CA ALA A 81 4.52 9.55 2.04
C ALA A 81 5.45 10.43 1.21
N GLY A 82 5.01 11.62 0.77
CA GLY A 82 5.82 12.54 -0.05
C GLY A 82 7.21 12.87 0.54
N ASN A 83 7.38 12.78 1.87
CA ASN A 83 8.67 12.91 2.55
C ASN A 83 9.66 11.74 2.31
N ASN A 84 9.21 10.65 1.69
CA ASN A 84 10.07 9.58 1.18
C ASN A 84 10.68 9.92 -0.20
N ALA A 85 10.24 11.01 -0.83
CA ALA A 85 10.70 11.48 -2.14
C ALA A 85 11.31 12.90 -2.04
N PRO A 86 12.33 13.15 -1.18
CA PRO A 86 12.77 14.50 -0.86
C PRO A 86 13.14 15.30 -2.12
N ASN A 87 12.63 16.52 -2.24
CA ASN A 87 12.98 17.48 -3.29
C ASN A 87 14.51 17.72 -3.26
N PRO A 88 15.26 17.65 -4.39
CA PRO A 88 16.71 17.66 -4.32
C PRO A 88 17.26 19.05 -3.95
N LEU A 89 16.39 20.06 -3.98
CA LEU A 89 16.67 21.44 -3.61
C LEU A 89 16.23 21.75 -2.18
N ALA A 90 15.72 20.77 -1.41
CA ALA A 90 15.28 20.98 -0.05
C ALA A 90 16.47 21.18 0.91
N HIS A 91 16.40 22.20 1.76
CA HIS A 91 17.35 22.47 2.83
C HIS A 91 16.62 22.57 4.19
N PRO A 92 17.14 21.92 5.26
CA PRO A 92 18.31 21.06 5.27
C PRO A 92 18.06 19.74 4.51
N GLN A 93 19.14 19.13 4.00
CA GLN A 93 19.05 17.84 3.34
C GLN A 93 18.62 16.76 4.35
N GLY A 94 17.56 16.04 4.02
CA GLY A 94 17.08 14.92 4.83
C GLY A 94 17.97 13.68 4.74
N PRO A 95 17.72 12.65 5.57
CA PRO A 95 18.58 11.45 5.65
C PRO A 95 18.45 10.48 4.46
N LYS A 96 17.63 10.77 3.46
CA LYS A 96 17.31 9.87 2.33
C LYS A 96 17.92 10.35 1.02
N THR A 97 18.45 9.42 0.24
CA THR A 97 18.93 9.68 -1.13
C THR A 97 17.73 9.74 -2.10
N PRO A 98 17.43 10.90 -2.73
CA PRO A 98 16.22 11.03 -3.53
C PRO A 98 16.10 10.00 -4.67
N ALA A 99 17.16 9.79 -5.45
CA ALA A 99 17.14 8.83 -6.57
C ALA A 99 16.81 7.39 -6.16
N LEU A 100 17.14 7.00 -4.93
CA LEU A 100 16.87 5.65 -4.42
C LEU A 100 15.47 5.51 -3.79
N HIS A 101 14.86 6.62 -3.35
CA HIS A 101 13.64 6.62 -2.56
C HIS A 101 12.42 7.26 -3.27
N ARG A 102 12.64 7.98 -4.37
CA ARG A 102 11.59 8.57 -5.23
C ARG A 102 10.89 7.52 -6.08
N LYS A 103 10.06 6.71 -5.43
CA LYS A 103 9.14 5.81 -6.12
C LYS A 103 7.77 6.01 -5.49
N MET A 104 6.91 6.72 -6.19
CA MET A 104 5.53 6.94 -5.78
C MET A 104 4.82 5.59 -5.69
N HIS A 105 4.10 5.41 -4.58
CA HIS A 105 3.21 4.29 -4.32
C HIS A 105 2.26 4.69 -3.19
N LEU A 106 1.11 4.03 -3.14
CA LEU A 106 0.15 4.24 -2.07
C LEU A 106 0.21 3.07 -1.09
N HIS A 107 0.37 3.38 0.19
CA HIS A 107 0.15 2.41 1.25
C HIS A 107 -1.34 2.28 1.49
N VAL A 108 -1.84 1.04 1.51
CA VAL A 108 -3.21 0.74 1.95
C VAL A 108 -3.11 -0.11 3.21
N PHE A 109 -3.59 0.45 4.31
CA PHE A 109 -3.58 -0.18 5.62
C PHE A 109 -4.98 -0.58 6.02
N GLY A 110 -5.15 -1.84 6.43
CA GLY A 110 -6.36 -2.24 7.11
C GLY A 110 -6.37 -1.70 8.55
N ARG A 111 -7.54 -1.33 9.06
CA ARG A 111 -7.76 -0.91 10.44
C ARG A 111 -8.77 -1.83 11.11
N SER A 112 -8.26 -2.73 11.93
CA SER A 112 -9.07 -3.64 12.74
C SER A 112 -9.59 -2.93 14.00
N PRO A 113 -10.88 -3.07 14.36
CA PRO A 113 -11.39 -2.65 15.66
C PRO A 113 -10.76 -3.40 16.85
N ARG A 114 -10.07 -4.51 16.56
CA ARG A 114 -9.35 -5.35 17.53
C ARG A 114 -7.84 -5.08 17.51
N ALA A 115 -7.37 -4.03 16.84
CA ALA A 115 -5.95 -3.71 16.77
C ALA A 115 -5.36 -3.51 18.17
N THR A 116 -4.27 -4.21 18.47
CA THR A 116 -3.62 -4.17 19.80
C THR A 116 -2.33 -3.37 19.81
N HIS A 117 -1.73 -3.12 18.64
CA HIS A 117 -0.46 -2.40 18.59
C HIS A 117 -0.67 -0.92 18.98
N PRO A 118 0.16 -0.36 19.87
CA PRO A 118 -0.02 1.01 20.37
C PRO A 118 0.04 2.07 19.26
N ASP A 119 0.74 1.79 18.17
CA ASP A 119 0.83 2.71 17.03
C ASP A 119 -0.33 2.60 16.02
N TRP A 120 -1.23 1.62 16.20
CA TRP A 120 -2.33 1.31 15.29
C TRP A 120 -3.71 1.26 15.97
N LEU A 121 -3.81 1.72 17.22
CA LEU A 121 -5.02 1.67 18.05
C LEU A 121 -6.28 2.12 17.30
N TRP A 122 -7.36 1.39 17.50
CA TRP A 122 -8.66 1.72 16.91
C TRP A 122 -9.14 3.10 17.37
N GLY A 123 -9.64 3.91 16.42
CA GLY A 123 -10.08 5.28 16.66
C GLY A 123 -8.98 6.34 16.57
N GLU A 124 -7.70 5.93 16.54
CA GLU A 124 -6.56 6.85 16.51
C GLU A 124 -5.87 6.88 15.12
N PRO A 125 -5.22 7.99 14.75
CA PRO A 125 -4.34 8.02 13.59
C PRO A 125 -3.11 7.11 13.83
N PRO A 126 -2.58 6.46 12.78
CA PRO A 126 -1.36 5.66 12.91
C PRO A 126 -0.17 6.52 13.35
N ARG A 127 0.71 5.95 14.18
CA ARG A 127 1.96 6.59 14.61
C ARG A 127 3.15 5.92 13.94
N PHE A 128 3.91 6.69 13.15
CA PHE A 128 5.10 6.20 12.48
C PHE A 128 6.37 6.63 13.22
N PRO A 129 7.41 5.78 13.30
CA PRO A 129 8.64 6.09 13.99
C PRO A 129 9.50 7.08 13.19
N ASN A 130 10.55 7.59 13.83
CA ASN A 130 11.61 8.28 13.11
C ASN A 130 12.28 7.34 12.09
N PHE A 131 12.82 7.90 11.00
CA PHE A 131 13.43 7.09 9.93
C PHE A 131 14.53 6.16 10.45
N ALA A 132 15.37 6.62 11.38
CA ALA A 132 16.43 5.82 12.00
C ALA A 132 15.93 4.58 12.77
N GLN A 133 14.66 4.58 13.17
CA GLN A 133 14.02 3.47 13.90
C GLN A 133 13.12 2.62 13.00
N SER A 134 12.93 3.01 11.73
CA SER A 134 11.95 2.40 10.83
C SER A 134 12.20 0.90 10.62
N GLU A 135 13.46 0.48 10.51
CA GLU A 135 13.79 -0.93 10.33
C GLU A 135 13.37 -1.79 11.52
N ALA A 136 13.86 -1.46 12.72
CA ALA A 136 13.49 -2.14 13.95
C ALA A 136 11.98 -2.12 14.19
N TRP A 137 11.33 -1.00 13.88
CA TRP A 137 9.88 -0.88 14.03
C TRP A 137 9.12 -1.83 13.09
N THR A 138 9.51 -1.94 11.81
CA THR A 138 8.87 -2.85 10.85
C THR A 138 9.09 -4.33 11.15
N GLN A 139 10.16 -4.71 11.86
CA GLN A 139 10.43 -6.09 12.25
C GLN A 139 9.42 -6.67 13.24
N GLN A 140 8.63 -5.81 13.90
CA GLN A 140 7.55 -6.22 14.81
C GLN A 140 6.31 -6.71 14.06
N PHE A 141 6.25 -6.50 12.74
CA PHE A 141 5.06 -6.76 11.94
C PHE A 141 5.21 -7.97 11.03
N THR A 142 4.20 -8.85 11.05
CA THR A 142 4.04 -9.93 10.09
C THR A 142 3.15 -9.46 8.93
N ARG A 143 3.58 -9.73 7.69
CA ARG A 143 2.80 -9.41 6.49
C ARG A 143 1.57 -10.33 6.36
N LEU A 144 0.71 -10.05 5.38
CA LEU A 144 -0.36 -10.97 5.01
C LEU A 144 0.22 -12.33 4.58
N GLU A 145 -0.50 -13.41 4.90
CA GLU A 145 -0.11 -14.77 4.53
C GLU A 145 -0.37 -14.99 3.04
N ASP A 146 0.25 -16.03 2.47
CA ASP A 146 0.20 -16.25 1.02
C ASP A 146 -1.22 -16.56 0.53
N ASP A 147 -2.04 -17.23 1.34
CA ASP A 147 -3.43 -17.56 1.04
C ASP A 147 -4.35 -16.32 1.06
N GLU A 148 -4.18 -15.45 2.05
CA GLU A 148 -4.84 -14.13 2.08
C GLU A 148 -4.40 -13.25 0.93
N GLY A 149 -3.10 -13.25 0.59
CA GLY A 149 -2.56 -12.55 -0.56
C GLY A 149 -3.20 -13.02 -1.86
N ALA A 150 -3.34 -14.34 -2.03
CA ALA A 150 -4.01 -14.93 -3.19
C ALA A 150 -5.50 -14.58 -3.24
N ALA A 151 -6.22 -14.68 -2.12
CA ALA A 151 -7.63 -14.32 -2.02
C ALA A 151 -7.85 -12.83 -2.33
N LEU A 152 -6.98 -11.96 -1.80
CA LEU A 152 -6.98 -10.53 -2.07
C LEU A 152 -6.77 -10.26 -3.56
N GLY A 153 -5.72 -10.82 -4.17
CA GLY A 153 -5.44 -10.67 -5.60
C GLY A 153 -6.60 -11.11 -6.48
N ALA A 154 -7.21 -12.26 -6.19
CA ALA A 154 -8.38 -12.77 -6.90
C ALA A 154 -9.58 -11.81 -6.77
N ARG A 155 -9.84 -11.28 -5.57
CA ARG A 155 -10.94 -10.34 -5.35
C ARG A 155 -10.72 -9.00 -6.05
N ILE A 156 -9.49 -8.50 -6.07
CA ILE A 156 -9.13 -7.28 -6.82
C ILE A 156 -9.44 -7.49 -8.30
N GLN A 157 -9.00 -8.61 -8.88
CA GLN A 157 -9.27 -8.92 -10.28
C GLN A 157 -10.77 -8.88 -10.60
N VAL A 158 -11.59 -9.56 -9.79
CA VAL A 158 -13.06 -9.54 -9.96
C VAL A 158 -13.60 -8.11 -9.94
N LEU A 159 -13.16 -7.28 -8.98
CA LEU A 159 -13.63 -5.89 -8.88
C LEU A 159 -13.20 -5.04 -10.07
N LEU A 160 -11.97 -5.21 -10.57
CA LEU A 160 -11.50 -4.53 -11.77
C LEU A 160 -12.34 -4.88 -12.98
N ASP A 161 -12.65 -6.17 -13.18
CA ASP A 161 -13.43 -6.65 -14.32
C ASP A 161 -14.90 -6.23 -14.25
N THR A 162 -15.53 -6.38 -13.08
CA THR A 162 -17.00 -6.21 -12.97
C THR A 162 -17.44 -4.80 -12.60
N ARG A 163 -16.64 -4.06 -11.82
CA ARG A 163 -17.03 -2.76 -11.28
C ARG A 163 -16.36 -1.59 -12.00
N TYR A 164 -15.10 -1.76 -12.39
CA TYR A 164 -14.31 -0.68 -12.99
C TYR A 164 -14.04 -0.87 -14.49
N ALA A 165 -14.40 -2.04 -15.06
CA ALA A 165 -14.19 -2.40 -16.46
C ALA A 165 -12.74 -2.18 -16.94
N LEU A 166 -11.78 -2.50 -16.08
CA LEU A 166 -10.36 -2.24 -16.31
C LEU A 166 -9.64 -3.54 -16.67
N SER A 167 -9.32 -3.70 -17.95
CA SER A 167 -8.73 -4.92 -18.52
C SER A 167 -7.32 -5.21 -17.98
N ARG A 168 -6.93 -6.50 -17.98
CA ARG A 168 -5.54 -6.90 -17.75
C ARG A 168 -4.63 -6.42 -18.88
N VAL A 169 -3.40 -6.06 -18.53
CA VAL A 169 -2.30 -5.98 -19.50
C VAL A 169 -1.67 -7.37 -19.54
N GLY A 170 -1.49 -7.91 -20.75
CA GLY A 170 -0.86 -9.20 -21.01
C GLY A 170 0.60 -9.26 -20.56
#